data_AF-A0A434BLG6-F1
#
_entry.id   AF-A0A434BLG6-F1
#
_cell.length_a   1.000
_cell.length_b   1.000
_cell.length_c   1.000
_cell.angle_alpha   90.00
_cell.angle_beta   90.00
_cell.angle_gamma   90.00
#
_symmetry.space_group_name_H-M   'P 1'
#
loop_
_entity.id
_entity.type
_entity.pdbx_description
1 polymer ?
#
loop_
_entity_poly.entity_id
_entity_poly.type
_entity_poly.pdbx_seq_one_letter_code
_entity_poly.pdbx_strand_id
1 'polypeptide(L)' 'AASIAAAGRWSVAAALHRTESRGMHRRTDLPGKSPAFAHRLVITGVDAFRIAGAPERLAELAS' A
#
# COMPACT_ATOMS: atom_id res chain seq x y z
N ALA A 1 -6.09 3.62 -21.76
CA ALA A 1 -6.81 3.69 -20.46
C ALA A 1 -6.44 2.56 -19.48
N ALA A 2 -6.06 1.36 -19.94
CA ALA A 2 -5.80 0.19 -19.08
C ALA A 2 -4.82 0.45 -17.91
N SER A 3 -3.73 1.21 -18.14
CA SER A 3 -2.74 1.51 -17.10
C SER A 3 -3.30 2.34 -15.95
N ILE A 4 -4.14 3.35 -16.25
CA ILE A 4 -4.78 4.19 -15.22
C ILE A 4 -5.77 3.34 -14.41
N ALA A 5 -6.53 2.47 -15.07
CA ALA A 5 -7.45 1.57 -14.39
C ALA A 5 -6.71 0.59 -13.46
N ALA A 6 -5.58 0.03 -13.90
CA ALA A 6 -4.74 -0.82 -13.06
C ALA A 6 -4.20 -0.06 -11.83
N ALA A 7 -3.69 1.16 -12.03
CA ALA A 7 -3.22 2.02 -10.94
C ALA A 7 -4.32 2.34 -9.93
N GLY A 8 -5.54 2.61 -10.40
CA GLY A 8 -6.70 2.80 -9.54
C GLY A 8 -7.01 1.57 -8.67
N ARG A 9 -7.01 0.37 -9.27
CA ARG A 9 -7.21 -0.89 -8.52
C ARG A 9 -6.14 -1.10 -7.46
N TRP A 10 -4.88 -0.84 -7.78
CA TRP A 10 -3.77 -0.97 -6.83
C TRP A 10 -3.89 0.00 -5.66
N SER A 11 -4.24 1.27 -5.93
CA SER A 11 -4.44 2.28 -4.88
C SER A 11 -5.55 1.89 -3.89
N VAL A 12 -6.70 1.43 -4.40
CA VAL A 12 -7.81 0.97 -3.55
C VAL A 12 -7.40 -0.26 -2.74
N ALA A 13 -6.73 -1.24 -3.37
CA ALA A 13 -6.32 -2.44 -2.68
C ALA A 13 -5.27 -2.16 -1.58
N ALA A 14 -4.32 -1.25 -1.82
CA ALA A 14 -3.37 -0.79 -0.81
C ALA A 14 -4.08 -0.13 0.38
N ALA A 15 -5.08 0.72 0.12
CA ALA A 15 -5.85 1.41 1.16
C ALA A 15 -6.64 0.42 2.03
N LEU A 16 -7.23 -0.62 1.43
CA LEU A 16 -7.95 -1.68 2.16
C LEU A 16 -7.00 -2.54 3.01
N HIS A 17 -5.84 -2.90 2.47
CA HIS A 17 -4.83 -3.69 3.18
C HIS A 17 -4.23 -2.93 4.37
N ARG A 18 -4.08 -1.60 4.27
CA ARG A 18 -3.50 -0.76 5.32
C ARG A 18 -4.53 -0.42 6.40
N THR A 19 -4.57 -1.23 7.45
CA THR A 19 -5.46 -1.06 8.62
C THR A 19 -4.88 -0.09 9.66
N GLU A 20 -4.61 1.14 9.22
CA GLU A 20 -4.22 2.29 10.06
C GLU A 20 -4.59 3.60 9.35
N SER A 21 -4.38 4.73 10.04
CA SER A 21 -4.35 6.07 9.46
C SER A 21 -2.96 6.68 9.60
N ARG A 22 -2.38 7.13 8.49
CA ARG A 22 -1.05 7.77 8.44
C ARG A 22 -0.94 8.73 7.26
N GLY A 23 -0.56 9.98 7.55
CA GLY A 23 -0.34 11.00 6.52
C GLY A 23 -1.62 11.28 5.74
N MET A 24 -1.56 11.12 4.41
CA MET A 24 -2.70 11.28 3.51
C MET A 24 -3.72 10.13 3.59
N HIS A 25 -3.31 8.92 4.00
CA HIS A 25 -4.22 7.79 4.20
C HIS A 25 -4.96 7.96 5.54
N ARG A 26 -6.26 8.25 5.50
CA ARG A 26 -7.09 8.49 6.69
C ARG A 26 -8.34 7.62 6.66
N ARG A 27 -8.60 7.00 7.80
CA ARG A 27 -9.68 6.05 8.03
C ARG A 27 -10.42 6.45 9.30
N THR A 28 -11.73 6.64 9.21
CA THR A 28 -12.57 7.00 10.36
C THR A 28 -12.79 5.80 11.29
N ASP A 29 -12.77 4.58 10.74
CA ASP A 29 -12.86 3.32 11.48
C ASP A 29 -11.54 2.93 12.17
N LEU A 30 -10.40 3.38 11.64
CA LEU A 30 -9.05 3.10 12.16
C LEU A 30 -8.20 4.38 12.21
N PRO A 31 -8.48 5.32 13.14
CA PRO A 31 -7.84 6.64 13.16
C PRO A 31 -6.38 6.63 13.65
N GLY A 32 -5.94 5.54 14.27
CA GLY A 32 -4.60 5.39 14.84
C GLY A 32 -3.54 4.91 13.84
N LYS A 33 -2.26 5.11 14.20
CA LYS A 33 -1.12 4.50 13.51
C LYS A 33 -0.86 3.11 14.10
N SER A 34 -0.37 2.19 13.28
CA SER A 34 0.05 0.85 13.69
C SER A 34 1.52 0.61 13.34
N PRO A 35 2.35 0.11 14.28
CA PRO A 35 3.74 -0.28 14.00
C PRO A 35 3.84 -1.35 12.91
N ALA A 36 2.82 -2.21 12.77
CA ALA A 36 2.79 -3.25 11.74
C ALA A 36 2.82 -2.68 10.31
N PHE A 37 2.46 -1.40 10.10
CA PHE A 37 2.52 -0.73 8.80
C PHE A 37 3.59 0.35 8.74
N ALA A 38 4.57 0.35 9.65
CA ALA A 38 5.71 1.27 9.63
C ALA A 38 6.76 0.91 8.54
N HIS A 39 6.29 0.51 7.37
CA HIS A 39 7.08 0.14 6.21
C HIS A 39 6.31 0.47 4.91
N ARG A 40 6.99 0.38 3.76
CA ARG A 40 6.39 0.61 2.45
C ARG A 40 5.64 -0.63 1.97
N LEU A 41 4.47 -0.46 1.33
CA LEU A 41 3.79 -1.56 0.65
C LEU A 41 4.31 -1.68 -0.78
N VAL A 42 4.47 -2.91 -1.25
CA VAL A 42 4.84 -3.25 -2.63
C VAL A 42 3.70 -4.05 -3.24
N ILE A 43 3.31 -3.64 -4.46
CA ILE A 43 2.32 -4.33 -5.27
C ILE A 43 3.01 -4.90 -6.51
N THR A 44 2.79 -6.19 -6.78
CA THR A 44 3.33 -6.88 -7.96
C THR A 44 2.21 -7.54 -8.75
N GLY A 45 2.33 -7.57 -10.08
CA GLY A 45 1.30 -8.06 -10.99
C GLY A 45 0.30 -6.98 -11.43
N VAL A 46 -0.49 -7.27 -12.47
CA VAL A 46 -1.45 -6.32 -13.06
C VAL A 46 -2.89 -6.76 -12.81
N ASP A 47 -3.29 -7.90 -13.35
CA ASP A 47 -4.65 -8.42 -13.19
C ASP A 47 -4.76 -9.32 -11.95
N ALA A 48 -3.78 -10.21 -11.76
CA ALA A 48 -3.61 -10.99 -10.54
C ALA A 48 -2.45 -10.40 -9.72
N PHE A 49 -2.77 -9.40 -8.89
CA PHE A 49 -1.75 -8.70 -8.10
C PHE A 49 -1.69 -9.18 -6.65
N ARG A 50 -0.52 -9.00 -6.02
CA ARG A 50 -0.30 -9.28 -4.60
C ARG A 50 0.20 -8.02 -3.90
N ILE A 51 -0.05 -7.94 -2.59
CA ILE A 51 0.41 -6.86 -1.71
C ILE A 51 1.28 -7.47 -0.63
N ALA A 52 2.46 -6.89 -0.40
CA ALA A 52 3.36 -7.28 0.67
C ALA A 52 4.07 -6.05 1.24
N GLY A 53 4.69 -6.22 2.42
CA GLY A 53 5.68 -5.26 2.90
C GLY A 53 6.91 -5.25 1.98
N ALA A 54 7.52 -4.08 1.80
CA ALA A 54 8.75 -3.96 1.05
C ALA A 54 9.83 -4.81 1.71
N PRO A 55 10.46 -5.74 0.98
CA PRO A 55 11.65 -6.42 1.48
C PRO A 55 12.76 -5.40 1.72
N GLU A 56 13.64 -5.66 2.68
CA GLU A 56 14.72 -4.74 3.11
C GLU A 56 15.52 -4.18 1.92
N ARG A 57 15.85 -5.02 0.93
CA ARG A 57 16.56 -4.59 -0.28
C ARG A 57 15.82 -3.52 -1.10
N LEU A 58 14.49 -3.59 -1.19
CA LEU A 58 13.69 -2.55 -1.83
C LEU A 58 13.51 -1.34 -0.91
N ALA A 59 13.58 -1.55 0.42
CA ALA A 59 13.54 -0.50 1.42
C ALA A 59 14.75 0.46 1.31
N GLU A 60 15.92 -0.08 0.98
CA GLU A 60 17.17 0.69 0.79
C GLU A 60 17.14 1.56 -0.49
N LEU A 61 16.62 1.04 -1.60
CA LEU A 61 16.65 1.73 -2.91
C LEU A 61 15.75 2.97 -3.03
N ALA A 62 14.91 3.28 -2.03
CA ALA A 62 14.11 4.50 -2.05
C ALA A 62 14.34 5.40 -0.83
N SER A 63 15.47 5.21 -0.15
CA SER A 63 16.07 6.21 0.73
C SER A 63 17.15 6.99 -0.03
#